data_AF-A0A833G569-F1
#
_entry.id   AF-A0A833G569-F1
#
_cell.length_a   1.000
_cell.length_b   1.000
_cell.length_c   1.000
_cell.angle_alpha   90.00
_cell.angle_beta   90.00
_cell.angle_gamma   90.00
#
_symmetry.space_group_name_H-M   'P 1'
#
loop_
_entity.id
_entity.type
_entity.pdbx_description
1 polymer ?
#
loop_
_entity_poly.entity_id
_entity_poly.type
_entity_poly.pdbx_seq_one_letter_code
_entity_poly.pdbx_strand_id
1 'polypeptide(L)'
;MQTYLWIAAGSAAGGVSRFWLSGVVARLIGETFPWGTLVVNVTGSFVIGFIAALTAPDGRFFVGSTTRLALMAGFCGGYTTFSSFSIQ
;
A
#
# COMPACT_ATOMS: atom_id res chain seq x y z
N MET A 1 22.42 0.98 -2.38
CA MET A 1 22.04 1.79 -1.20
C MET A 1 20.81 2.67 -1.47
N GLN A 2 20.81 3.49 -2.52
CA GLN A 2 19.69 4.41 -2.84
C GLN A 2 18.31 3.75 -2.93
N THR A 3 18.21 2.54 -3.49
CA THR A 3 16.94 1.79 -3.55
C THR A 3 16.32 1.52 -2.18
N TYR A 4 17.12 1.22 -1.16
CA TYR A 4 16.61 1.01 0.20
C TYR A 4 16.02 2.28 0.80
N LEU A 5 16.61 3.45 0.52
CA LEU A 5 16.07 4.73 0.96
C LEU A 5 14.71 5.02 0.32
N TRP A 6 14.56 4.72 -0.97
CA TRP A 6 13.28 4.88 -1.67
C TRP A 6 12.21 3.91 -1.17
N ILE A 7 12.57 2.65 -0.90
CA ILE A 7 11.67 1.69 -0.27
C ILE A 7 11.26 2.19 1.11
N ALA A 8 12.22 2.63 1.94
CA ALA A 8 11.94 3.14 3.28
C ALA A 8 11.02 4.38 3.27
N ALA A 9 11.28 5.34 2.38
CA ALA A 9 10.44 6.52 2.20
C ALA A 9 9.02 6.13 1.74
N GLY A 10 8.92 5.19 0.78
CA GLY A 10 7.65 4.63 0.34
C GLY A 10 6.90 3.97 1.48
N SER A 11 7.55 3.09 2.24
CA SER A 11 6.95 2.38 3.39
C SER A 11 6.50 3.33 4.49
N ALA A 12 7.27 4.39 4.78
CA ALA A 12 6.87 5.42 5.74
C ALA A 12 5.59 6.14 5.26
N ALA A 13 5.55 6.57 4.00
CA ALA A 13 4.37 7.20 3.42
C ALA A 13 3.16 6.25 3.43
N GLY A 14 3.33 5.00 3.00
CA GLY A 14 2.27 3.99 3.01
C GLY A 14 1.75 3.70 4.41
N GLY A 15 2.63 3.55 5.40
CA GLY A 15 2.27 3.32 6.79
C GLY A 15 1.49 4.49 7.41
N VAL A 16 1.89 5.73 7.12
CA VAL A 16 1.16 6.93 7.55
C VAL A 16 -0.21 7.01 6.88
N SER A 17 -0.30 6.77 5.57
CA SER A 17 -1.57 6.73 4.84
C SER A 17 -2.51 5.65 5.37
N ARG A 18 -1.98 4.46 5.71
CA ARG A 18 -2.75 3.36 6.33
C ARG A 18 -3.33 3.79 7.66
N PHE A 19 -2.51 4.35 8.54
CA PHE A 19 -2.96 4.81 9.86
C PHE A 19 -4.05 5.88 9.74
N TRP A 20 -3.82 6.88 8.88
CA TRP A 20 -4.79 7.93 8.63
C TRP A 20 -6.12 7.39 8.07
N LEU A 21 -6.08 6.59 7.00
CA LEU A 21 -7.30 6.09 6.36
C LEU A 21 -8.06 5.13 7.28
N SER A 22 -7.35 4.26 8.02
CA SER A 22 -7.99 3.36 8.98
C SER A 22 -8.74 4.14 10.05
N GLY A 23 -8.15 5.23 10.57
CA GLY A 23 -8.80 6.13 11.53
C GLY A 23 -9.98 6.90 10.95
N VAL A 24 -9.89 7.34 9.69
CA VAL A 24 -11.02 7.98 8.99
C VAL A 24 -12.20 7.00 8.86
N VAL A 25 -11.93 5.78 8.40
CA VAL A 25 -12.96 4.75 8.26
C VAL A 25 -13.59 4.39 9.60
N ALA A 26 -12.78 4.23 10.66
CA ALA A 26 -13.28 3.99 12.01
C ALA A 26 -14.25 5.08 12.48
N ARG A 27 -13.95 6.36 12.20
CA ARG A 27 -14.83 7.49 12.58
C ARG A 27 -16.14 7.54 11.78
N LEU A 28 -16.11 7.10 10.52
CA LEU A 28 -17.28 7.20 9.62
C LEU A 28 -18.23 6.01 9.77
N ILE A 29 -17.71 4.81 9.96
CA ILE A 29 -18.48 3.56 9.89
C ILE A 29 -18.42 2.74 11.19
N GLY A 30 -17.58 3.16 12.16
CA GLY A 30 -17.39 2.48 13.43
C GLY A 30 -16.33 1.37 13.39
N GLU A 31 -16.14 0.72 14.55
CA GLU A 31 -15.08 -0.27 14.81
C GLU A 31 -15.61 -1.68 15.12
N THR A 32 -16.92 -1.92 14.98
CA THR A 32 -17.54 -3.24 15.24
C THR A 32 -17.03 -4.33 14.30
N PHE A 33 -16.56 -3.93 13.12
CA PHE A 33 -15.88 -4.76 12.14
C PHE A 33 -14.62 -4.02 11.66
N PRO A 34 -13.52 -4.70 11.29
CA PRO A 34 -12.26 -4.07 10.88
C PRO A 34 -12.31 -3.41 9.48
N TRP A 35 -13.27 -2.51 9.26
CA TRP A 35 -13.49 -1.80 8.00
C TRP A 35 -12.25 -1.04 7.55
N GLY A 36 -11.53 -0.40 8.47
CA GLY A 36 -10.28 0.31 8.15
C GLY A 36 -9.25 -0.64 7.52
N THR A 37 -9.04 -1.79 8.15
CA THR A 37 -8.11 -2.83 7.69
C THR A 37 -8.55 -3.45 6.37
N LEU A 38 -9.85 -3.68 6.19
CA LEU A 38 -10.38 -4.18 4.91
C LEU A 38 -10.15 -3.17 3.78
N VAL A 39 -10.48 -1.90 4.02
CA VAL A 39 -10.37 -0.82 3.01
C VAL A 39 -8.92 -0.63 2.56
N VAL A 40 -7.96 -0.55 3.49
CA VAL A 40 -6.53 -0.36 3.13
C VAL A 40 -6.00 -1.55 2.34
N ASN A 41 -6.38 -2.79 2.68
CA ASN A 41 -5.95 -3.97 1.94
C ASN A 41 -6.59 -4.04 0.54
N VAL A 42 -7.91 -3.86 0.42
CA VAL A 42 -8.61 -3.92 -0.88
C VAL A 42 -8.11 -2.84 -1.83
N THR A 43 -8.03 -1.59 -1.36
CA THR A 43 -7.54 -0.48 -2.18
C THR A 43 -6.05 -0.65 -2.51
N GLY A 44 -5.24 -1.15 -1.58
CA GLY A 44 -3.83 -1.42 -1.80
C GLY A 44 -3.60 -2.54 -2.83
N SER A 45 -4.36 -3.64 -2.74
CA SER A 45 -4.32 -4.73 -3.72
C SER A 45 -4.73 -4.25 -5.12
N PHE A 46 -5.74 -3.37 -5.22
CA PHE A 46 -6.09 -2.75 -6.49
C PHE A 46 -4.95 -1.91 -7.07
N VAL A 47 -4.31 -1.07 -6.25
CA VAL A 47 -3.15 -0.25 -6.67
C VAL A 47 -1.97 -1.13 -7.11
N ILE A 48 -1.69 -2.22 -6.39
CA ILE A 48 -0.66 -3.20 -6.78
C ILE A 48 -0.98 -3.78 -8.16
N GLY A 49 -2.22 -4.25 -8.37
CA GLY A 49 -2.64 -4.81 -9.65
C GLY A 49 -2.55 -3.80 -10.80
N PHE A 50 -2.97 -2.56 -10.55
CA PHE A 50 -2.89 -1.47 -11.52
C PHE A 50 -1.45 -1.15 -11.92
N ILE A 51 -0.54 -1.00 -10.94
CA ILE A 51 0.88 -0.76 -11.19
C ILE A 51 1.51 -1.96 -11.90
N ALA A 52 1.20 -3.18 -11.46
CA ALA A 52 1.73 -4.41 -12.08
C ALA A 52 1.33 -4.52 -13.56
N ALA A 53 0.07 -4.21 -13.89
CA ALA A 53 -0.41 -4.22 -15.28
C ALA A 53 0.22 -3.12 -16.14
N LEU A 54 0.34 -1.90 -15.61
CA LEU A 54 0.90 -0.76 -16.36
C LEU A 54 2.41 -0.85 -16.60
N THR A 55 3.13 -1.50 -15.68
CA THR A 55 4.60 -1.58 -15.68
C THR A 55 5.13 -2.98 -16.02
N ALA A 56 4.26 -3.85 -16.53
CA ALA A 56 4.66 -5.13 -17.12
C ALA A 56 5.59 -4.91 -18.33
N PRO A 57 6.34 -5.94 -18.78
CA PRO A 57 7.18 -5.83 -19.97
C PRO A 57 6.43 -5.34 -21.22
N ASP A 58 5.18 -5.81 -21.38
CA ASP A 58 4.27 -5.40 -22.46
C ASP A 58 3.34 -4.23 -22.05
N GLY A 59 3.62 -3.63 -20.90
CA GLY A 59 2.84 -2.56 -20.30
C GLY A 59 3.04 -1.22 -21.00
N ARG A 60 2.13 -0.28 -20.71
CA ARG A 60 2.15 1.06 -21.31
C ARG A 60 3.32 1.93 -20.87
N PHE A 61 3.89 1.66 -19.70
CA PHE A 61 4.91 2.51 -19.09
C PHE A 61 6.17 1.72 -18.75
N PHE A 62 7.29 2.18 -19.28
CA PHE A 62 8.60 1.70 -18.85
C PHE A 62 8.97 2.39 -17.52
N VAL A 63 8.95 1.63 -16.43
CA VAL A 63 9.28 2.11 -15.09
C VAL A 63 10.52 1.39 -14.58
N GLY A 64 11.51 2.16 -14.13
CA GLY A 64 12.75 1.61 -13.58
C GLY A 64 12.51 0.75 -12.33
N SER A 65 13.38 -0.24 -12.12
CA SER A 65 13.28 -1.21 -11.03
C SER A 65 13.20 -0.56 -9.64
N THR A 66 13.98 0.50 -9.39
CA THR A 66 13.95 1.23 -8.12
C THR A 66 12.60 1.88 -7.85
N THR A 67 11.99 2.54 -8.84
CA THR A 67 10.67 3.16 -8.70
C THR A 67 9.59 2.11 -8.48
N ARG A 68 9.65 1.00 -9.23
CA ARG A 68 8.71 -0.12 -9.06
C ARG A 68 8.81 -0.73 -7.66
N LEU A 69 10.01 -0.91 -7.12
CA LEU A 69 10.23 -1.37 -5.74
C LEU A 69 9.74 -0.35 -4.70
N ALA A 70 10.00 0.94 -4.90
CA ALA A 70 9.54 2.00 -4.01
C ALA A 70 8.00 2.06 -3.92
N LEU A 71 7.31 1.81 -5.03
CA LEU A 71 5.84 1.78 -5.08
C LEU A 71 5.26 0.47 -4.54
N MET A 72 5.74 -0.69 -5.03
CA MET A 72 5.15 -1.99 -4.69
C MET A 72 5.61 -2.48 -3.32
N ALA A 73 6.93 -2.58 -3.09
CA ALA A 73 7.48 -3.05 -1.81
C ALA A 73 7.47 -1.95 -0.75
N GLY A 74 7.73 -0.70 -1.15
CA GLY A 74 7.71 0.45 -0.27
C GLY A 74 6.29 0.86 0.13
N PHE A 75 5.64 1.68 -0.70
CA PHE A 75 4.33 2.27 -0.41
C PHE A 75 3.25 1.22 -0.18
N CYS A 76 2.99 0.35 -1.16
CA CYS A 76 1.92 -0.64 -1.02
C CYS A 76 2.20 -1.63 0.12
N GLY A 77 3.47 -2.01 0.34
CA GLY A 77 3.89 -2.84 1.45
C GLY A 77 3.65 -2.21 2.83
N GLY A 78 3.88 -0.91 2.98
CA GLY A 78 3.55 -0.18 4.22
C GLY A 78 2.06 0.15 4.39
N TYR A 79 1.36 0.33 3.27
CA TYR A 79 -0.05 0.70 3.22
C TYR A 79 -1.00 -0.48 3.48
N THR A 80 -0.66 -1.66 2.99
CA THR A 80 -1.40 -2.90 3.26
C THR A 80 -0.91 -3.55 4.55
N THR A 81 -1.69 -4.46 5.13
CA THR A 81 -1.28 -5.13 6.37
C THR A 81 -1.97 -6.47 6.55
N PHE A 82 -1.15 -7.51 6.75
CA PHE A 82 -1.62 -8.81 7.20
C PHE A 82 -1.68 -8.90 8.73
N SER A 83 -0.70 -8.36 9.44
CA SER A 83 -0.63 -8.46 10.91
C SER A 83 -1.83 -7.85 11.62
N SER A 84 -2.30 -6.67 11.18
CA SER A 84 -3.53 -6.10 11.72
C SER A 84 -4.76 -6.93 11.36
N PHE A 85 -4.82 -7.48 10.14
CA PHE A 85 -5.92 -8.34 9.70
C PHE A 85 -6.00 -9.65 10.51
N SER A 86 -4.87 -10.21 10.94
CA SER A 86 -4.85 -11.45 11.73
C SER A 86 -5.34 -11.32 13.17
N ILE A 87 -5.28 -10.11 13.76
CA ILE A 87 -5.58 -9.90 15.19
C ILE A 87 -6.94 -9.25 15.46
N GLN A 88 -7.58 -8.70 14.43
CA GLN A 88 -8.93 -8.14 14.48
C GLN A 88 -9.95 -9.21 14.13
#